data_AF-A0A330GX38-F1
#
_entry.id   AF-A0A330GX38-F1
#
_cell.length_a   1.000
_cell.length_b   1.000
_cell.length_c   1.000
_cell.angle_alpha   90.00
_cell.angle_beta   90.00
_cell.angle_gamma   90.00
#
_symmetry.space_group_name_H-M   'P 1'
#
loop_
_entity.id
_entity.type
_entity.pdbx_description
1 polymer ?
#
loop_
_entity_poly.entity_id
_entity_poly.type
_entity_poly.pdbx_seq_one_letter_code
_entity_poly.pdbx_strand_id
1 'polypeptide(L)'
;MTLAVRAALCLVSVLASATAGAQATDPNDDRVTIFAPGDPEMAAATKQALSSLDEFLALADSPPAGTSRFKLKVKVKDGNITEHFWVVPFRRTEAGFVGILSNQPAEVHNVVLGQNIEFTRDDISDWGYTRNGHQVGSFTVCVMFKRMSKAEADDLRTKYGFDC
;
A
#
# COMPACT_ATOMS: atom_id res chain seq x y z
N MET A 1 42.46 47.85 -21.15
CA MET A 1 41.37 48.83 -20.96
C MET A 1 40.16 48.38 -21.73
N THR A 2 39.10 48.05 -20.98
CA THR A 2 37.66 47.96 -21.33
C THR A 2 37.19 46.97 -22.40
N LEU A 3 36.62 45.88 -21.88
CA LEU A 3 35.65 44.95 -22.46
C LEU A 3 34.42 45.66 -23.06
N ALA A 4 33.86 45.11 -24.13
CA ALA A 4 32.44 45.23 -24.44
C ALA A 4 31.83 43.82 -24.52
N VAL A 5 31.19 43.43 -23.43
CA VAL A 5 30.46 42.17 -23.25
C VAL A 5 29.19 42.22 -24.09
N ARG A 6 29.05 41.32 -25.06
CA ARG A 6 27.77 41.06 -25.73
C ARG A 6 26.99 40.06 -24.88
N ALA A 7 25.95 40.56 -24.21
CA ALA A 7 25.00 39.74 -23.48
C ALA A 7 24.19 38.89 -24.47
N ALA A 8 24.44 37.58 -24.49
CA ALA A 8 23.60 36.61 -25.16
C ALA A 8 22.65 36.00 -24.12
N LEU A 9 21.37 36.34 -24.24
CA LEU A 9 20.28 35.85 -23.40
C LEU A 9 19.96 34.40 -23.83
N CYS A 10 20.56 33.40 -23.19
CA CYS A 10 20.20 32.00 -23.43
C CYS A 10 18.95 31.66 -22.62
N LEU A 11 17.85 31.43 -23.33
CA LEU A 11 16.56 30.97 -22.82
C LEU A 11 16.72 29.55 -22.24
N VAL A 12 16.77 29.43 -20.91
CA VAL A 12 16.78 28.11 -20.24
C VAL A 12 15.39 27.51 -20.37
N SER A 13 15.23 26.56 -21.28
CA SER A 13 14.01 25.77 -21.41
C SER A 13 14.05 24.63 -20.40
N VAL A 14 13.51 24.87 -19.20
CA VAL A 14 13.24 23.82 -18.21
C VAL A 14 12.01 23.05 -18.70
N LEU A 15 12.23 21.93 -19.38
CA LEU A 15 11.16 20.99 -19.70
C LEU A 15 10.84 20.18 -18.45
N ALA A 16 9.57 20.30 -18.06
CA ALA A 16 8.96 19.84 -16.83
C ALA A 16 9.23 18.37 -16.54
N SER A 17 9.56 18.12 -15.27
CA SER A 17 9.58 16.82 -14.62
C SER A 17 8.31 16.03 -14.95
N ALA A 18 8.47 14.86 -15.55
CA ALA A 18 7.43 13.84 -15.53
C ALA A 18 7.20 13.48 -14.06
N THR A 19 6.12 13.99 -13.48
CA THR A 19 5.63 13.53 -12.19
C THR A 19 5.16 12.09 -12.38
N ALA A 20 6.08 11.13 -12.22
CA ALA A 20 5.69 9.81 -11.74
C ALA A 20 4.89 10.07 -10.47
N GLY A 21 3.60 9.73 -10.49
CA GLY A 21 2.70 9.95 -9.37
C GLY A 21 3.20 9.17 -8.16
N ALA A 22 4.03 9.80 -7.34
CA ALA A 22 4.36 9.33 -6.01
C ALA A 22 3.05 9.37 -5.23
N GLN A 23 2.38 8.22 -5.14
CA GLN A 23 1.27 8.05 -4.23
C GLN A 23 1.86 8.22 -2.83
N ALA A 24 1.63 9.38 -2.21
CA ALA A 24 2.10 9.64 -0.86
C ALA A 24 1.54 8.55 0.06
N THR A 25 2.43 7.84 0.73
CA THR A 25 2.10 6.90 1.80
C THR A 25 1.30 7.64 2.87
N ASP A 26 0.20 7.05 3.33
CA ASP A 26 -0.52 7.61 4.47
C ASP A 26 0.29 7.29 5.73
N PRO A 27 0.79 8.30 6.47
CA PRO A 27 1.62 8.10 7.65
C PRO A 27 0.90 7.33 8.79
N ASN A 28 -0.40 7.06 8.69
CA ASN A 28 -1.13 6.25 9.67
C ASN A 28 -1.52 4.85 9.20
N ASP A 29 -0.96 4.34 8.10
CA ASP A 29 -0.96 2.88 7.90
C ASP A 29 -0.20 2.19 9.05
N ASP A 30 0.66 2.89 9.78
CA ASP A 30 1.53 2.48 10.92
C ASP A 30 1.00 1.50 11.99
N ARG A 31 -0.29 1.16 12.07
CA ARG A 31 -0.76 0.11 12.98
C ARG A 31 -0.55 -1.28 12.39
N VAL A 32 0.64 -1.84 12.59
CA VAL A 32 0.83 -3.29 12.49
C VAL A 32 -0.10 -3.98 13.48
N THR A 33 -0.90 -4.91 12.97
CA THR A 33 -1.77 -5.76 13.79
C THR A 33 -1.25 -7.18 13.69
N ILE A 34 -0.78 -7.69 14.82
CA ILE A 34 -0.35 -9.08 14.97
C ILE A 34 -1.61 -9.93 15.11
N PHE A 35 -1.80 -10.87 14.19
CA PHE A 35 -2.93 -11.81 14.26
C PHE A 35 -2.47 -13.12 14.88
N ALA A 36 -3.30 -13.68 15.75
CA ALA A 36 -3.11 -15.04 16.23
C ALA A 36 -3.08 -16.00 15.02
N PRO A 37 -2.04 -16.85 14.90
CA PRO A 37 -2.03 -17.91 13.92
C PRO A 37 -3.30 -18.77 14.02
N GLY A 38 -3.93 -19.08 12.88
CA GLY A 38 -5.07 -20.00 12.83
C GLY A 38 -6.46 -19.38 13.06
N ASP A 39 -6.58 -18.05 13.08
CA ASP A 39 -7.87 -17.38 13.18
C ASP A 39 -8.77 -17.65 11.95
N PRO A 40 -9.94 -18.31 12.11
CA PRO A 40 -10.77 -18.73 10.98
C PRO A 40 -11.42 -17.56 10.24
N GLU A 41 -11.73 -16.45 10.91
CA GLU A 41 -12.32 -15.27 10.25
C GLU A 41 -11.27 -14.54 9.41
N MET A 42 -10.05 -14.41 9.93
CA MET A 42 -8.94 -13.83 9.19
C MET A 42 -8.54 -14.70 7.98
N ALA A 43 -8.56 -16.02 8.15
CA ALA A 43 -8.33 -16.97 7.05
C ALA A 43 -9.42 -16.86 5.97
N ALA A 44 -10.69 -16.72 6.37
CA ALA A 44 -11.79 -16.52 5.44
C ALA A 44 -11.68 -15.19 4.68
N ALA A 45 -11.34 -14.09 5.37
CA ALA A 45 -11.11 -12.78 4.75
C ALA A 45 -9.92 -12.81 3.78
N THR A 46 -8.82 -13.46 4.15
CA THR A 46 -7.67 -13.67 3.26
C THR A 46 -8.09 -14.45 2.02
N LYS A 47 -8.85 -15.54 2.17
CA LYS A 47 -9.35 -16.34 1.04
C LYS A 47 -10.22 -15.50 0.11
N GLN A 48 -11.09 -14.64 0.65
CA GLN A 48 -11.93 -13.74 -0.13
C GLN A 48 -11.11 -12.69 -0.89
N ALA A 49 -10.08 -12.13 -0.25
CA ALA A 49 -9.17 -11.21 -0.93
C ALA A 49 -8.47 -11.92 -2.11
N LEU A 50 -7.93 -13.12 -1.86
CA LEU A 50 -7.22 -13.88 -2.88
C LEU A 50 -8.11 -14.35 -4.03
N SER A 51 -9.40 -14.62 -3.80
CA SER A 51 -10.33 -15.03 -4.86
C SER A 51 -10.63 -13.93 -5.89
N SER A 52 -10.34 -12.67 -5.55
CA SER A 52 -10.57 -11.49 -6.40
C SER A 52 -9.27 -10.73 -6.73
N LEU A 53 -8.11 -11.33 -6.41
CA LEU A 53 -6.81 -10.69 -6.55
C LEU A 53 -6.48 -10.35 -8.02
N ASP A 54 -6.81 -11.22 -8.97
CA ASP A 54 -6.50 -10.96 -10.39
C ASP A 54 -7.29 -9.78 -10.95
N GLU A 55 -8.56 -9.64 -10.56
CA GLU A 55 -9.39 -8.50 -10.92
C GLU A 55 -8.85 -7.20 -10.31
N PHE A 56 -8.47 -7.23 -9.03
CA PHE A 56 -7.83 -6.10 -8.37
C PHE A 56 -6.55 -5.66 -9.09
N LEU A 57 -5.68 -6.61 -9.42
CA LEU A 57 -4.42 -6.28 -10.06
C LEU A 57 -4.61 -5.75 -11.49
N ALA A 58 -5.57 -6.29 -12.26
CA ALA A 58 -5.92 -5.73 -13.57
C ALA A 58 -6.46 -4.29 -13.45
N LEU A 59 -7.23 -4.01 -12.39
CA LEU A 59 -7.72 -2.66 -12.09
C LEU A 59 -6.56 -1.73 -11.70
N ALA A 60 -5.57 -2.22 -10.94
CA ALA A 60 -4.37 -1.47 -10.59
C ALA A 60 -3.47 -1.17 -11.79
N ASP A 61 -3.40 -2.09 -12.77
CA ASP A 61 -2.65 -1.92 -14.01
C ASP A 61 -3.33 -0.91 -14.97
N SER A 62 -4.62 -0.65 -14.80
CA SER A 62 -5.38 0.35 -15.57
C SER A 62 -6.44 1.07 -14.70
N PRO A 63 -6.00 1.95 -13.79
CA PRO A 63 -6.88 2.56 -12.79
C PRO A 63 -8.01 3.40 -13.43
N PRO A 64 -9.29 3.07 -13.17
CA PRO A 64 -10.42 3.92 -13.58
C PRO A 64 -10.39 5.29 -12.91
N ALA A 65 -11.04 6.27 -13.52
CA ALA A 65 -11.21 7.59 -12.91
C ALA A 65 -11.87 7.48 -11.52
N GLY A 66 -11.39 8.30 -10.58
CA GLY A 66 -11.85 8.28 -9.18
C GLY A 66 -11.25 7.16 -8.33
N THR A 67 -10.33 6.35 -8.86
CA THR A 67 -9.60 5.34 -8.08
C THR A 67 -8.16 5.79 -7.75
N SER A 68 -7.64 5.38 -6.59
CA SER A 68 -6.28 5.72 -6.13
C SER A 68 -5.82 4.77 -5.02
N ARG A 69 -4.57 4.96 -4.53
CA ARG A 69 -4.02 4.28 -3.34
C ARG A 69 -4.09 2.76 -3.40
N PHE A 70 -3.71 2.18 -4.53
CA PHE A 70 -3.64 0.73 -4.71
C PHE A 70 -2.55 0.16 -3.82
N LYS A 71 -2.90 -0.84 -3.01
CA LYS A 71 -1.99 -1.47 -2.05
C LYS A 71 -2.22 -2.95 -1.92
N LEU A 72 -1.14 -3.68 -1.65
CA LEU A 72 -1.15 -5.11 -1.35
C LEU A 72 -0.75 -5.31 0.10
N LYS A 73 -1.36 -6.28 0.79
CA LYS A 73 -0.90 -6.69 2.12
C LYS A 73 -0.12 -7.98 2.00
N VAL A 74 1.14 -7.98 2.41
CA VAL A 74 2.07 -9.10 2.22
C VAL A 74 2.55 -9.66 3.56
N LYS A 75 2.74 -10.97 3.61
CA LYS A 75 3.36 -11.67 4.73
C LYS A 75 4.87 -11.48 4.66
N VAL A 76 5.47 -11.09 5.77
CA VAL A 76 6.93 -11.12 5.98
C VAL A 76 7.22 -12.08 7.12
N LYS A 77 8.16 -12.99 6.89
CA LYS A 77 8.57 -13.99 7.88
C LYS A 77 9.95 -13.67 8.44
N ASP A 78 10.10 -13.80 9.74
CA ASP A 78 11.39 -13.74 10.44
C ASP A 78 11.44 -14.89 11.46
N GLY A 79 12.12 -15.99 11.09
CA GLY A 79 12.06 -17.24 11.84
C GLY A 79 10.63 -17.79 11.95
N ASN A 80 10.12 -17.86 13.19
CA ASN A 80 8.76 -18.32 13.48
C ASN A 80 7.72 -17.19 13.53
N ILE A 81 8.16 -15.93 13.40
CA ILE A 81 7.29 -14.76 13.42
C ILE A 81 6.82 -14.49 12.00
N THR A 82 5.54 -14.15 11.86
CA THR A 82 4.95 -13.69 10.59
C THR A 82 4.14 -12.43 10.86
N GLU A 83 4.48 -11.35 10.16
CA GLU A 83 3.74 -10.11 10.17
C GLU A 83 3.17 -9.81 8.79
N HIS A 84 2.09 -9.02 8.75
CA HIS A 84 1.40 -8.64 7.53
C HIS A 84 1.49 -7.13 7.32
N PHE A 85 2.16 -6.73 6.25
CA PHE A 85 2.45 -5.33 5.94
C PHE A 85 1.71 -4.85 4.71
N TRP A 86 1.20 -3.63 4.74
CA TRP A 86 0.79 -2.97 3.51
C TRP A 86 2.02 -2.53 2.72
N VAL A 87 1.94 -2.73 1.41
CA VAL A 87 2.96 -2.36 0.42
C VAL A 87 2.33 -1.39 -0.56
N VAL A 88 2.86 -0.16 -0.58
CA VAL A 88 2.41 0.93 -1.42
C VAL A 88 3.52 1.97 -1.62
N PRO A 89 3.82 2.37 -2.87
CA PRO A 89 3.37 1.76 -4.11
C PRO A 89 3.96 0.36 -4.32
N PHE A 90 3.35 -0.42 -5.22
CA PHE A 90 3.90 -1.69 -5.72
C PHE A 90 3.90 -1.70 -7.26
N ARG A 91 4.71 -2.57 -7.85
CA ARG A 91 4.72 -2.87 -9.28
C ARG A 91 4.90 -4.36 -9.51
N ARG A 92 4.34 -4.87 -10.61
CA ARG A 92 4.60 -6.22 -11.10
C ARG A 92 6.01 -6.33 -11.71
N THR A 93 6.58 -7.52 -11.64
CA THR A 93 7.82 -7.92 -12.31
C THR A 93 7.58 -9.24 -13.05
N GLU A 94 8.56 -9.70 -13.83
CA GLU A 94 8.50 -11.02 -14.48
C GLU A 94 8.38 -12.17 -13.47
N ALA A 95 8.97 -12.01 -12.28
CA ALA A 95 9.04 -13.04 -11.23
C ALA A 95 8.02 -12.84 -10.09
N GLY A 96 7.28 -11.74 -10.07
CA GLY A 96 6.37 -11.42 -8.97
C GLY A 96 6.10 -9.92 -8.85
N PHE A 97 6.48 -9.35 -7.72
CA PHE A 97 6.21 -7.96 -7.37
C PHE A 97 7.39 -7.34 -6.64
N VAL A 98 7.50 -6.02 -6.73
CA VAL A 98 8.28 -5.23 -5.78
C VAL A 98 7.46 -4.06 -5.28
N GLY A 99 7.76 -3.56 -4.09
CA GLY A 99 7.11 -2.36 -3.57
C GLY A 99 7.66 -1.91 -2.22
N ILE A 100 7.11 -0.80 -1.74
CA ILE A 100 7.57 -0.13 -0.53
C ILE A 100 6.71 -0.53 0.66
N LEU A 101 7.34 -1.07 1.70
CA LEU A 101 6.68 -1.43 2.95
C LEU A 101 6.22 -0.16 3.69
N SER A 102 4.95 -0.11 4.08
CA SER A 102 4.28 1.13 4.54
C SER A 102 3.83 1.11 6.00
N ASN A 103 4.28 0.15 6.81
CA ASN A 103 4.01 0.10 8.25
C ASN A 103 5.29 -0.14 9.03
N GLN A 104 5.39 0.33 10.26
CA GLN A 104 6.54 0.05 11.13
C GLN A 104 6.51 -1.41 11.65
N PRO A 105 7.53 -2.24 11.40
CA PRO A 105 7.61 -3.60 11.97
C PRO A 105 7.51 -3.63 13.48
N ALA A 106 6.79 -4.63 14.01
CA ALA A 106 6.57 -4.79 15.45
C ALA A 106 7.53 -5.81 16.10
N GLU A 107 7.72 -6.96 15.47
CA GLU A 107 8.47 -8.12 15.98
C GLU A 107 9.44 -8.71 14.94
N VAL A 108 9.22 -8.54 13.64
CA VAL A 108 10.19 -8.91 12.60
C VAL A 108 11.32 -7.88 12.55
N HIS A 109 12.56 -8.35 12.42
CA HIS A 109 13.77 -7.53 12.43
C HIS A 109 14.51 -7.53 11.09
N ASN A 110 14.01 -8.27 10.10
CA ASN A 110 14.62 -8.43 8.79
C ASN A 110 14.14 -7.42 7.74
N VAL A 111 13.19 -6.55 8.10
CA VAL A 111 12.70 -5.45 7.26
C VAL A 111 12.53 -4.17 8.08
N VAL A 112 12.45 -3.01 7.40
CA VAL A 112 12.16 -1.70 8.03
C VAL A 112 11.09 -0.92 7.24
N LEU A 113 10.42 0.02 7.90
CA LEU A 113 9.49 0.96 7.24
C LEU A 113 10.19 1.66 6.06
N GLY A 114 9.49 1.76 4.93
CA GLY A 114 10.01 2.41 3.72
C GLY A 114 10.98 1.55 2.91
N GLN A 115 11.28 0.33 3.34
CA GLN A 115 12.12 -0.59 2.56
C GLN A 115 11.41 -1.04 1.30
N ASN A 116 12.13 -1.04 0.17
CA ASN A 116 11.70 -1.71 -1.04
C ASN A 116 11.95 -3.22 -0.91
N ILE A 117 10.90 -4.02 -1.03
CA ILE A 117 10.94 -5.48 -0.89
C ILE A 117 10.50 -6.14 -2.20
N GLU A 118 11.01 -7.36 -2.44
CA GLU A 118 10.49 -8.26 -3.47
C GLU A 118 9.59 -9.30 -2.81
N PHE A 119 8.51 -9.68 -3.48
CA PHE A 119 7.57 -10.67 -2.97
C PHE A 119 6.82 -11.35 -4.11
N THR A 120 6.21 -12.49 -3.79
CA THR A 120 5.47 -13.31 -4.74
C THR A 120 3.98 -13.24 -4.47
N ARG A 121 3.19 -13.85 -5.36
CA ARG A 121 1.74 -13.97 -5.17
C ARG A 121 1.39 -14.68 -3.86
N ASP A 122 2.17 -15.69 -3.48
CA ASP A 122 1.90 -16.49 -2.29
C ASP A 122 2.12 -15.72 -0.99
N ASP A 123 2.84 -14.60 -1.04
CA ASP A 123 3.04 -13.71 0.11
C ASP A 123 1.84 -12.79 0.32
N ILE A 124 1.01 -12.57 -0.70
CA ILE A 124 -0.16 -11.69 -0.62
C ILE A 124 -1.22 -12.32 0.31
N SER A 125 -1.82 -11.47 1.13
CA SER A 125 -2.83 -11.84 2.12
C SER A 125 -4.07 -10.94 2.09
N ASP A 126 -3.96 -9.75 1.50
CA ASP A 126 -5.07 -8.83 1.29
C ASP A 126 -4.71 -7.83 0.19
N TRP A 127 -5.68 -7.04 -0.25
CA TRP A 127 -5.48 -5.93 -1.18
C TRP A 127 -6.46 -4.80 -0.86
N GLY A 128 -6.16 -3.58 -1.29
CA GLY A 128 -7.07 -2.45 -1.11
C GLY A 128 -6.80 -1.31 -2.09
N TYR A 129 -7.82 -0.50 -2.34
CA TYR A 129 -7.69 0.77 -3.04
C TYR A 129 -8.83 1.71 -2.65
N THR A 130 -8.67 2.99 -2.93
CA THR A 130 -9.70 4.00 -2.68
C THR A 130 -10.48 4.27 -3.96
N ARG A 131 -11.82 4.30 -3.89
CA ARG A 131 -12.73 4.71 -4.96
C ARG A 131 -13.64 5.82 -4.47
N ASN A 132 -13.53 7.01 -5.06
CA ASN A 132 -14.34 8.19 -4.71
C ASN A 132 -14.34 8.52 -3.21
N GLY A 133 -13.19 8.32 -2.54
CA GLY A 133 -13.05 8.57 -1.10
C GLY A 133 -13.40 7.38 -0.19
N HIS A 134 -13.90 6.27 -0.74
CA HIS A 134 -14.23 5.06 0.02
C HIS A 134 -13.19 3.97 -0.19
N GLN A 135 -12.88 3.20 0.84
CA GLN A 135 -12.01 2.04 0.77
C GLN A 135 -12.75 0.83 0.20
N VAL A 136 -12.13 0.22 -0.82
CA VAL A 136 -12.55 -1.03 -1.43
C VAL A 136 -11.50 -2.10 -1.12
N GLY A 137 -11.95 -3.32 -0.81
CA GLY A 137 -11.10 -4.42 -0.36
C GLY A 137 -10.81 -4.32 1.13
N SER A 138 -9.56 -4.59 1.54
CA SER A 138 -9.10 -4.55 2.93
C SER A 138 -9.92 -5.47 3.83
N PHE A 139 -10.21 -6.68 3.34
CA PHE A 139 -11.11 -7.64 4.01
C PHE A 139 -10.63 -7.99 5.42
N THR A 140 -9.32 -8.07 5.62
CA THR A 140 -8.73 -8.36 6.93
C THR A 140 -8.93 -7.20 7.91
N VAL A 141 -8.98 -5.95 7.42
CA VAL A 141 -9.31 -4.77 8.25
C VAL A 141 -10.77 -4.81 8.69
N CYS A 142 -11.68 -5.23 7.82
CA CYS A 142 -13.08 -5.39 8.18
C CYS A 142 -13.30 -6.42 9.30
N VAL A 143 -12.50 -7.49 9.33
CA VAL A 143 -12.51 -8.43 10.46
C VAL A 143 -11.98 -7.77 11.74
N MET A 144 -10.94 -6.95 11.65
CA MET A 144 -10.41 -6.21 12.80
C MET A 144 -11.44 -5.28 13.45
N PHE A 145 -12.24 -4.57 12.64
CA PHE A 145 -13.26 -3.66 13.18
C PHE A 145 -14.31 -4.35 14.04
N LYS A 146 -14.56 -5.65 13.82
CA LYS A 146 -15.47 -6.45 14.67
C LYS A 146 -14.90 -6.70 16.07
N ARG A 147 -13.59 -6.53 16.25
CA ARG A 147 -12.85 -6.81 17.48
C ARG A 147 -12.45 -5.54 18.23
N MET A 148 -12.61 -4.39 17.59
CA MET A 148 -12.39 -3.08 18.19
C MET A 148 -13.61 -2.62 18.97
N SER A 149 -13.41 -1.63 19.84
CA SER A 149 -14.55 -0.89 20.38
C SER A 149 -15.30 -0.19 19.24
N LYS A 150 -16.62 -0.01 19.40
CA LYS A 150 -17.42 0.70 18.40
C LYS A 150 -16.85 2.10 18.09
N ALA A 151 -16.41 2.82 19.11
CA ALA A 151 -15.85 4.16 18.94
C ALA A 151 -14.56 4.17 18.11
N GLU A 152 -13.65 3.22 18.38
CA GLU A 152 -12.41 3.09 17.61
C GLU A 152 -12.69 2.67 16.15
N ALA A 153 -13.57 1.70 15.94
CA ALA A 153 -13.93 1.27 14.59
C ALA A 153 -14.61 2.41 13.79
N ASP A 154 -15.52 3.16 14.41
CA ASP A 154 -16.22 4.27 13.75
C ASP A 154 -15.27 5.45 13.41
N ASP A 155 -14.28 5.73 14.25
CA ASP A 155 -13.22 6.71 13.96
C ASP A 155 -12.41 6.29 12.73
N LEU A 156 -11.94 5.04 12.69
CA LEU A 156 -11.15 4.52 11.57
C LEU A 156 -11.98 4.47 10.27
N ARG A 157 -13.26 4.09 10.33
CA ARG A 157 -14.18 4.15 9.18
C ARG A 157 -14.29 5.56 8.63
N THR A 158 -14.56 6.53 9.50
CA THR A 158 -14.74 7.93 9.10
C THR A 158 -13.46 8.51 8.52
N LYS A 159 -12.32 8.21 9.14
CA LYS A 159 -11.02 8.76 8.76
C LYS A 159 -10.51 8.20 7.43
N TYR A 160 -10.73 6.91 7.17
CA TYR A 160 -10.13 6.21 6.01
C TYR A 160 -11.14 5.73 4.97
N GLY A 161 -12.43 5.98 5.20
CA GLY A 161 -13.51 5.69 4.24
C GLY A 161 -13.89 4.22 4.15
N PHE A 162 -13.70 3.41 5.19
CA PHE A 162 -14.14 2.00 5.16
C PHE A 162 -15.66 1.90 5.31
N ASP A 163 -16.29 1.08 4.47
CA ASP A 163 -17.75 0.84 4.50
C ASP A 163 -18.16 -0.35 5.38
N CYS A 164 -17.19 -1.21 5.71
CA CYS A 164 -17.30 -2.19 6.77
C CYS A 164 -16.90 -1.54 8.10
#